data_AF-A0A9P9E8I1-F1
#
_entry.id   AF-A0A9P9E8I1-F1
#
_cell.length_a   1.000
_cell.length_b   1.000
_cell.length_c   1.000
_cell.angle_alpha   90.00
_cell.angle_beta   90.00
_cell.angle_gamma   90.00
#
_symmetry.space_group_name_H-M   'P 1'
#
loop_
_entity.id
_entity.type
_entity.pdbx_description
1 polymer ?
#
loop_
_entity_poly.entity_id
_entity_poly.type
_entity_poly.pdbx_seq_one_letter_code
_entity_poly.pdbx_strand_id
1 'polypeptide(L)'
;MLTDTFQSSLILQRITWKKGFEMGCPRLEQGLPLSPKPPKINLSELNVWPKEGVFGAQGRTEQLHAELQTLASQLLSLLAVSLGKDADFFSPYLENSLSTLRLLHYPPVPQLQSEFQGRAHASRQDAYGQRGTVR
;
A
#
# COMPACT_ATOMS: atom_id res chain seq x y z
N MET A 1 29.46 23.52 -14.02
CA MET A 1 28.03 23.25 -14.26
C MET A 1 27.72 21.74 -14.17
N LEU A 2 28.21 21.02 -13.14
CA LEU A 2 28.01 19.56 -13.00
C LEU A 2 27.70 19.11 -11.55
N THR A 3 27.54 20.04 -10.61
CA THR A 3 27.33 19.74 -9.18
C THR A 3 25.85 19.75 -8.77
N ASP A 4 24.95 20.25 -9.61
CA ASP A 4 23.55 20.48 -9.24
C ASP A 4 22.72 19.18 -9.30
N THR A 5 22.98 18.33 -10.29
CA THR A 5 22.22 17.07 -10.49
C THR A 5 22.47 16.05 -9.37
N PHE A 6 23.70 15.97 -8.84
CA PHE A 6 24.07 15.03 -7.78
C PHE A 6 23.51 15.44 -6.42
N GLN A 7 23.43 16.76 -6.15
CA GLN A 7 22.90 17.27 -4.89
C GLN A 7 21.36 17.17 -4.88
N SER A 8 20.72 17.43 -6.02
CA SER A 8 19.28 17.24 -6.18
C SER A 8 18.85 15.77 -6.09
N SER A 9 19.65 14.81 -6.57
CA SER A 9 19.36 13.37 -6.41
C SER A 9 19.53 12.89 -4.98
N LEU A 10 20.53 13.39 -4.23
CA LEU A 10 20.72 13.09 -2.81
C LEU A 10 19.61 13.71 -1.93
N ILE A 11 19.14 14.92 -2.26
CA ILE A 11 18.07 15.59 -1.52
C ILE A 11 16.74 14.85 -1.73
N LEU A 12 16.41 14.43 -2.97
CA LEU A 12 15.22 13.63 -3.24
C LEU A 12 15.28 12.25 -2.57
N GLN A 13 16.45 11.60 -2.53
CA GLN A 13 16.64 10.35 -1.77
C GLN A 13 16.41 10.52 -0.26
N ARG A 14 16.54 11.74 0.28
CA ARG A 14 16.36 12.03 1.71
C ARG A 14 14.92 12.32 2.11
N ILE A 15 14.02 12.57 1.15
CA ILE A 15 12.68 13.11 1.40
C ILE A 15 11.55 12.06 1.31
N THR A 16 11.82 10.81 0.92
CA THR A 16 10.74 9.81 0.66
C THR A 16 10.86 8.51 1.46
N TRP A 17 11.31 8.56 2.71
CA TRP A 17 11.40 7.33 3.54
C TRP A 17 10.05 7.06 4.20
N LYS A 18 9.23 6.25 3.53
CA LYS A 18 8.00 5.67 4.11
C LYS A 18 8.37 4.69 5.22
N LYS A 19 7.71 4.80 6.38
CA LYS A 19 7.78 3.80 7.45
C LYS A 19 6.56 2.88 7.32
N GLY A 20 6.78 1.58 7.40
CA GLY A 20 5.72 0.57 7.27
C GLY A 20 5.66 -0.32 8.51
N PHE A 21 4.45 -0.64 8.94
CA PHE A 21 4.15 -1.74 9.85
C PHE A 21 3.25 -2.73 9.13
N GLU A 22 3.56 -4.02 9.22
CA GLU A 22 2.81 -5.09 8.55
C GLU A 22 2.26 -6.04 9.60
N MET A 23 1.01 -6.45 9.41
CA MET A 23 0.35 -7.46 10.22
C MET A 23 -0.42 -8.41 9.31
N GLY A 24 -0.41 -9.69 9.65
CA GLY A 24 -1.19 -10.74 9.00
C GLY A 24 -2.42 -11.14 9.80
N CYS A 25 -3.03 -12.23 9.34
CA CYS A 25 -4.21 -12.82 9.97
C CYS A 25 -3.88 -13.38 11.38
N PRO A 26 -4.54 -12.90 12.45
CA PRO A 26 -4.24 -13.36 13.81
C PRO A 26 -4.70 -14.80 14.11
N ARG A 27 -5.50 -15.40 13.21
CA ARG A 27 -6.17 -16.70 13.40
C ARG A 27 -5.53 -17.85 12.60
N LEU A 28 -4.33 -17.67 12.04
CA LEU A 28 -3.57 -18.80 11.47
C LEU A 28 -3.02 -19.66 12.62
N GLU A 29 -3.91 -20.38 13.28
CA GLU A 29 -3.58 -21.34 14.34
C GLU A 29 -2.79 -22.51 13.74
N GLN A 30 -1.70 -22.84 14.43
CA GLN A 30 -0.77 -23.91 14.10
C GLN A 30 -1.47 -25.26 14.18
N GLY A 31 -1.71 -25.91 13.03
CA GLY A 31 -2.30 -27.25 13.02
C GLY A 31 -2.18 -28.02 11.70
N LEU A 32 -1.80 -27.37 10.60
CA LEU A 32 -1.47 -28.10 9.38
C LEU A 32 -0.18 -28.90 9.62
N PRO A 33 -0.17 -30.23 9.41
CA PRO A 33 1.02 -31.03 9.60
C PRO A 33 2.14 -30.43 8.77
N LEU A 34 3.17 -29.96 9.48
CA LEU A 34 4.40 -29.46 8.87
C LEU A 34 4.89 -30.56 7.93
N SER A 35 4.91 -30.25 6.64
CA SER A 35 5.66 -31.04 5.67
C SER A 35 7.05 -31.36 6.28
N PRO A 36 7.58 -32.59 6.15
CA PRO A 36 8.81 -33.01 6.81
C PRO A 36 10.06 -32.16 6.47
N LYS A 37 9.94 -31.21 5.53
CA LYS A 37 10.85 -30.08 5.37
C LYS A 37 10.15 -28.79 5.78
N PRO A 38 10.63 -28.07 6.82
CA PRO A 38 10.13 -26.75 7.09
C PRO A 38 10.41 -25.86 5.87
N PRO A 39 9.41 -25.09 5.40
CA PRO A 39 9.63 -24.14 4.31
C PRO A 39 10.69 -23.11 4.74
N LYS A 40 11.49 -22.65 3.77
CA LYS A 40 12.57 -21.68 3.99
C LYS A 40 12.07 -20.31 4.50
N ILE A 41 10.78 -20.04 4.34
CA ILE A 41 10.10 -18.83 4.81
C ILE A 41 8.78 -19.28 5.44
N ASN A 42 8.54 -18.86 6.69
CA ASN A 42 7.27 -19.05 7.38
C ASN A 42 6.46 -17.75 7.27
N LEU A 43 5.33 -17.79 6.57
CA LEU A 43 4.44 -16.64 6.38
C LEU A 43 3.24 -16.66 7.34
N SER A 44 3.18 -17.65 8.22
CA SER A 44 2.12 -17.86 9.22
C SER A 44 2.59 -17.49 10.63
N GLU A 45 3.66 -16.71 10.73
CA GLU A 45 4.17 -16.21 12.01
C GLU A 45 3.18 -15.23 12.65
N LEU A 46 3.16 -15.20 13.99
CA LEU A 46 2.29 -14.29 14.73
C LEU A 46 2.71 -12.84 14.51
N ASN A 47 1.72 -11.95 14.58
CA ASN A 47 1.93 -10.51 14.48
C ASN A 47 2.89 -10.03 15.59
N VAL A 48 3.99 -9.39 15.19
CA VAL A 48 4.96 -8.79 16.11
C VAL A 48 4.55 -7.35 16.40
N TRP A 49 3.93 -7.12 17.55
CA TRP A 49 3.47 -5.80 17.94
C TRP A 49 4.59 -4.96 18.62
N PRO A 50 4.60 -3.63 18.43
CA PRO A 50 5.44 -2.74 19.21
C PRO A 50 5.16 -2.86 20.71
N LYS A 51 6.15 -2.52 21.55
CA LYS A 51 6.01 -2.58 23.02
C LYS A 51 4.77 -1.82 23.50
N GLU A 52 4.12 -2.38 24.53
CA GLU A 52 2.98 -1.76 25.20
C GLU A 52 3.30 -0.30 25.59
N GLY A 53 2.37 0.61 25.27
CA GLY A 53 2.52 2.05 25.48
C GLY A 53 3.02 2.85 24.26
N VAL A 54 3.69 2.23 23.28
CA VAL A 54 4.11 2.93 22.05
C VAL A 54 2.99 2.97 21.02
N PHE A 55 2.19 1.90 20.94
CA PHE A 55 1.11 1.76 19.95
C PHE A 55 -0.20 1.30 20.62
N GLY A 56 -0.97 2.25 21.16
CA GLY A 56 -2.27 1.97 21.81
C GLY A 56 -3.44 1.69 20.86
N ALA A 57 -3.16 1.30 19.61
CA ALA A 57 -4.15 1.12 18.55
C ALA A 57 -4.25 -0.32 18.04
N GLN A 58 -3.55 -1.28 18.67
CA GLN A 58 -3.53 -2.69 18.26
C GLN A 58 -4.93 -3.25 18.01
N GLY A 59 -5.80 -3.24 19.02
CA GLY A 59 -7.14 -3.83 18.89
C GLY A 59 -7.99 -3.18 17.79
N ARG A 60 -7.88 -1.85 17.60
CA ARG A 60 -8.56 -1.16 16.49
C ARG A 60 -8.01 -1.56 15.13
N THR A 61 -6.71 -1.82 15.05
CA THR A 61 -6.04 -2.22 13.81
C THR A 61 -6.43 -3.66 13.45
N GLU A 62 -6.44 -4.56 14.43
CA GLU A 62 -6.91 -5.94 14.26
C GLU A 62 -8.39 -5.98 13.82
N GLN A 63 -9.24 -5.16 14.45
CA GLN A 63 -10.64 -5.01 14.04
C GLN A 63 -10.76 -4.51 12.58
N LEU A 64 -10.02 -3.45 12.22
CA LEU A 64 -10.00 -2.93 10.85
C LEU A 64 -9.63 -4.02 9.84
N HIS A 65 -8.62 -4.83 10.13
CA HIS A 65 -8.23 -5.93 9.24
C HIS A 65 -9.30 -7.00 9.11
N ALA A 66 -9.97 -7.36 10.21
CA ALA A 66 -11.10 -8.30 10.17
C ALA A 66 -12.25 -7.75 9.30
N GLU A 67 -12.62 -6.48 9.47
CA GLU A 67 -13.66 -5.82 8.66
C GLU A 67 -13.28 -5.76 7.17
N LEU A 68 -12.03 -5.43 6.86
CA LEU A 68 -11.52 -5.44 5.48
C LEU A 68 -11.53 -6.84 4.87
N GLN A 69 -11.24 -7.88 5.65
CA GLN A 69 -11.31 -9.27 5.18
C GLN A 69 -12.76 -9.68 4.86
N THR A 70 -13.71 -9.29 5.72
CA THR A 70 -15.14 -9.51 5.45
C THR A 70 -15.58 -8.78 4.17
N LEU A 71 -15.18 -7.52 4.01
CA LEU A 71 -15.48 -6.75 2.80
C LEU A 71 -14.88 -7.41 1.55
N ALA A 72 -13.63 -7.85 1.60
CA ALA A 72 -12.98 -8.53 0.49
C ALA A 72 -13.71 -9.82 0.09
N SER A 73 -14.16 -10.61 1.09
CA SER A 73 -14.96 -11.81 0.85
C SER A 73 -16.27 -11.49 0.13
N GLN A 74 -16.99 -10.46 0.57
CA GLN A 74 -18.23 -10.01 -0.09
C GLN A 74 -17.99 -9.54 -1.52
N LEU A 75 -16.91 -8.79 -1.77
CA LEU A 75 -16.54 -8.34 -3.12
C LEU A 75 -16.23 -9.52 -4.04
N LEU A 76 -15.52 -10.53 -3.55
CA LEU A 76 -15.21 -11.74 -4.32
C LEU A 76 -16.46 -12.58 -4.59
N SER A 77 -17.39 -12.64 -3.64
CA SER A 77 -18.69 -13.30 -3.84
C SER A 77 -19.49 -12.62 -4.95
N LEU A 78 -19.57 -11.29 -4.94
CA LEU A 78 -20.22 -10.52 -6.01
C LEU A 78 -19.52 -10.71 -7.37
N LEU A 79 -18.18 -10.76 -7.37
CA LEU A 79 -17.40 -11.02 -8.57
C LEU A 79 -17.69 -12.42 -9.13
N ALA A 80 -17.80 -13.44 -8.27
CA ALA A 80 -18.13 -14.80 -8.70
C ALA A 80 -19.48 -14.85 -9.41
N VAL A 81 -20.51 -14.22 -8.83
CA VAL A 81 -21.83 -14.12 -9.44
C VAL A 81 -21.77 -13.40 -10.79
N SER A 82 -21.01 -12.31 -10.89
CA SER A 82 -20.83 -11.57 -12.16
C SER A 82 -20.19 -12.41 -13.28
N LEU A 83 -19.41 -13.43 -12.90
CA LEU A 83 -18.77 -14.38 -13.80
C LEU A 83 -19.63 -15.62 -14.09
N GLY A 84 -20.88 -15.65 -13.61
CA GLY A 84 -21.77 -16.81 -13.74
C GLY A 84 -21.33 -18.02 -12.92
N LYS A 85 -20.56 -17.79 -11.85
CA LYS A 85 -20.17 -18.80 -10.86
C LYS A 85 -21.06 -18.72 -9.63
N ASP A 86 -20.99 -19.75 -8.80
CA ASP A 86 -21.60 -19.72 -7.48
C ASP A 86 -21.00 -18.60 -6.62
N ALA A 87 -21.81 -17.98 -5.77
CA ALA A 87 -21.39 -16.90 -4.88
C ALA A 87 -20.26 -17.32 -3.92
N ASP A 88 -20.17 -18.62 -3.60
CA ASP A 88 -19.14 -19.19 -2.72
C ASP A 88 -17.92 -19.72 -3.48
N PHE A 89 -17.84 -19.51 -4.80
CA PHE A 89 -16.75 -20.02 -5.63
C PHE A 89 -15.35 -19.68 -5.10
N PHE A 90 -15.18 -18.48 -4.53
CA PHE A 90 -13.89 -18.04 -3.98
C PHE A 90 -13.69 -18.35 -2.49
N SER A 91 -14.74 -18.77 -1.76
CA SER A 91 -14.69 -19.00 -0.32
C SER A 91 -13.55 -19.92 0.13
N PRO A 92 -13.26 -21.06 -0.55
CA PRO A 92 -12.15 -21.95 -0.17
C PRO A 92 -10.76 -21.31 -0.30
N TYR A 93 -10.60 -20.29 -1.15
CA TYR A 93 -9.32 -19.58 -1.34
C TYR A 93 -9.07 -18.51 -0.27
N LEU A 94 -10.12 -18.12 0.45
CA LEU A 94 -10.06 -17.15 1.54
C LEU A 94 -9.86 -17.80 2.90
N GLU A 95 -10.14 -19.11 3.00
CA GLU A 95 -9.80 -19.91 4.18
C GLU A 95 -8.29 -19.91 4.41
N ASN A 96 -7.86 -19.59 5.63
CA ASN A 96 -6.45 -19.50 6.00
C ASN A 96 -5.63 -18.56 5.10
N SER A 97 -6.27 -17.53 4.52
CA SER A 97 -5.57 -16.60 3.64
C SER A 97 -4.41 -15.90 4.34
N LEU A 98 -3.29 -15.77 3.62
CA LEU A 98 -2.11 -15.00 4.05
C LEU A 98 -2.30 -13.50 3.82
N SER A 99 -3.53 -13.01 4.01
CA SER A 99 -3.88 -11.60 3.87
C SER A 99 -3.09 -10.77 4.89
N THR A 100 -2.58 -9.63 4.44
CA THR A 100 -1.78 -8.71 5.26
C THR A 100 -2.32 -7.29 5.16
N LEU A 101 -2.26 -6.56 6.29
CA LEU A 101 -2.49 -5.13 6.35
C LEU A 101 -1.16 -4.41 6.56
N ARG A 102 -0.89 -3.41 5.72
CA ARG A 102 0.28 -2.53 5.84
C ARG A 102 -0.13 -1.12 6.24
N LEU A 103 0.26 -0.71 7.43
CA LEU A 103 0.16 0.67 7.88
C LEU A 103 1.37 1.45 7.38
N LEU A 104 1.13 2.48 6.58
CA LEU A 104 2.18 3.29 5.98
C LEU A 104 2.13 4.71 6.54
N HIS A 105 3.25 5.16 7.10
CA HIS A 105 3.44 6.55 7.47
C HIS A 105 4.37 7.24 6.47
N TYR A 106 3.82 8.22 5.76
CA TYR A 106 4.55 9.07 4.84
C TYR A 106 4.89 10.38 5.55
N PRO A 107 6.18 10.67 5.80
CA PRO A 107 6.57 11.94 6.39
C PRO A 107 6.24 13.10 5.42
N PRO A 108 5.93 14.30 5.93
CA PRO A 108 5.75 15.48 5.09
C PRO A 108 7.01 15.76 4.26
N VAL A 109 6.82 16.03 2.97
CA VAL A 109 7.89 16.46 2.06
C VAL A 109 8.19 17.93 2.38
N PRO A 110 9.43 18.31 2.73
CA PRO A 110 9.80 19.71 2.85
C PRO A 110 9.50 20.41 1.52
N GLN A 111 8.74 21.51 1.57
CA GLN A 111 8.56 22.35 0.39
C GLN A 111 9.96 22.81 -0.02
N LEU A 112 10.41 22.44 -1.23
CA LEU A 112 11.48 23.18 -1.87
C LEU A 112 10.94 24.61 -1.98
N GLN A 113 11.37 25.49 -1.09
CA GLN A 113 11.16 26.92 -1.27
C GLN A 113 11.76 27.23 -2.63
N SER A 114 10.89 27.50 -3.59
CA SER A 114 11.30 27.86 -4.93
C SER A 114 12.04 29.19 -4.82
N GLU A 115 13.37 29.13 -4.76
CA GLU A 115 14.26 30.27 -5.06
C GLU A 115 14.02 30.82 -6.49
N PHE A 116 13.09 30.25 -7.25
CA PHE A 116 12.61 30.72 -8.55
C PHE A 116 11.36 31.61 -8.49
N GLN A 117 10.94 32.10 -7.32
CA GLN A 117 9.83 33.07 -7.21
C GLN A 117 10.20 34.50 -7.67
N GLY A 118 11.29 34.64 -8.43
CA GLY A 118 11.72 35.87 -9.11
C GLY A 118 11.78 35.78 -10.65
N ARG A 119 11.40 34.66 -11.29
CA ARG A 119 11.38 34.53 -12.76
C ARG A 119 10.04 34.10 -13.37
N ALA A 120 8.97 34.08 -12.59
CA ALA A 120 7.61 33.88 -13.09
C ALA A 120 6.99 35.19 -13.60
N HIS A 121 7.57 35.81 -14.62
CA HIS A 121 6.94 36.86 -15.43
C HIS A 121 7.62 36.99 -16.80
N ALA A 122 7.75 35.89 -17.55
CA ALA A 122 7.82 35.95 -19.01
C ALA A 122 7.87 34.54 -19.60
N SER A 123 7.01 34.31 -20.60
CA SER A 123 7.10 33.23 -21.58
C SER A 123 6.44 31.91 -21.19
N ARG A 124 5.19 31.74 -21.62
CA ARG A 124 4.76 30.73 -22.61
C ARG A 124 3.33 30.25 -22.34
N GLN A 125 2.37 31.14 -22.62
CA GLN A 125 1.14 30.71 -23.29
C GLN A 125 1.48 30.38 -24.75
N ASP A 126 0.63 29.58 -25.39
CA ASP A 126 0.63 29.20 -26.81
C ASP A 126 1.26 27.83 -27.13
N ALA A 127 0.38 26.83 -27.27
CA ALA A 127 0.32 25.91 -28.43
C ALA A 127 -0.34 24.57 -28.09
N TYR A 128 -1.65 24.54 -27.82
CA TYR A 128 -2.50 23.39 -28.13
C TYR A 128 -3.91 23.89 -28.47
N GLY A 129 -4.19 23.96 -29.77
CA GLY A 129 -5.45 24.46 -30.31
C GLY A 129 -5.55 24.29 -31.82
N GLN A 130 -5.28 23.08 -32.32
CA GLN A 130 -5.69 22.67 -33.65
C GLN A 130 -7.22 22.72 -33.72
N ARG A 131 -7.79 23.54 -34.61
CA ARG A 131 -9.18 23.40 -35.04
C ARG A 131 -9.24 23.59 -36.55
N GLY A 132 -9.44 22.50 -37.27
CA GLY A 132 -9.63 22.50 -38.71
C GLY A 132 -10.90 23.26 -39.11
N THR A 133 -10.88 23.84 -40.29
CA THR A 133 -12.10 24.14 -41.05
C THR A 133 -11.77 24.01 -42.53
N VAL A 134 -12.47 23.06 -43.14
CA VAL A 134 -12.54 22.80 -44.58
C VAL A 134 -13.32 23.93 -45.24
N ARG A 135 -12.78 24.50 -46.32
CA ARG A 135 -13.54 25.00 -47.47
C ARG A 135 -12.70 24.87 -48.73
#